data_AF-A0A0G0QQV4-F1
#
_entry.id   AF-A0A0G0QQV4-F1
#
_cell.length_a   1.000
_cell.length_b   1.000
_cell.length_c   1.000
_cell.angle_alpha   90.00
_cell.angle_beta   90.00
_cell.angle_gamma   90.00
#
_symmetry.space_group_name_H-M   'P 1'
#
loop_
_entity.id
_entity.type
_entity.pdbx_description
1 polymer ?
#
loop_
_entity_poly.entity_id
_entity_poly.type
_entity_poly.pdbx_seq_one_letter_code
_entity_poly.pdbx_strand_id
1 'polypeptide(L)'
;MSKTTAIIVALVVILGGAYLLMNSAPKNVDTGSETGQQDKTTNAEGRVVFSVTDVATDMSTISEINMKVSKVEMHSEASSWVTVSSTPKTYNLLSLNARSEFELLADVKAKAGTYNQVRLTVDSISVTTKGGATKTAKLPSGELKINTNLMVVADQTSSVSFDFLASKSLHMTGSGEYVFAPVVKTESRSNADVTVGTNSVVTIGGGKVDDENTSGMDIDGSVKINFEIKANQKLNIESTDKIKLEGLIY
;
A
#
# COMPACT_ATOMS: atom_id res chain seq x y z
N MET A 1 28.40 74.03 -33.84
CA MET A 1 27.79 74.87 -34.89
C MET A 1 26.76 74.00 -35.60
N SER A 2 25.48 74.29 -35.82
CA SER A 2 24.61 75.45 -35.56
C SER A 2 23.14 75.00 -35.77
N LYS A 3 22.24 75.45 -34.87
CA LYS A 3 20.94 76.11 -35.15
C LYS A 3 19.90 75.41 -36.06
N THR A 4 18.78 74.90 -35.52
CA THR A 4 17.43 75.52 -35.35
C THR A 4 16.62 75.80 -36.63
N THR A 5 15.45 75.13 -36.73
CA THR A 5 14.06 75.61 -37.08
C THR A 5 13.84 76.49 -38.35
N ALA A 6 12.73 76.51 -39.09
CA ALA A 6 11.31 76.16 -38.94
C ALA A 6 10.54 76.35 -40.29
N ILE A 7 9.20 76.16 -40.26
CA ILE A 7 8.10 76.77 -41.08
C ILE A 7 7.58 75.91 -42.27
N ILE A 8 6.46 75.17 -42.11
CA ILE A 8 5.02 75.49 -42.30
C ILE A 8 4.60 75.74 -43.76
N VAL A 9 3.75 74.85 -44.31
CA VAL A 9 2.64 75.21 -45.22
C VAL A 9 1.45 74.30 -44.93
N ALA A 10 0.30 74.90 -44.66
CA ALA A 10 -1.00 74.27 -44.48
C ALA A 10 -1.80 74.30 -45.79
N LEU A 11 -2.64 73.30 -46.05
CA LEU A 11 -3.79 73.41 -46.95
C LEU A 11 -4.95 72.53 -46.46
N VAL A 12 -6.10 73.18 -46.29
CA VAL A 12 -7.38 72.69 -45.76
C VAL A 12 -8.38 72.67 -46.92
N VAL A 13 -9.14 71.58 -47.09
CA VAL A 13 -10.49 71.53 -47.74
C VAL A 13 -11.21 70.26 -47.19
N ILE A 14 -12.07 70.34 -46.17
CA ILE A 14 -13.53 70.62 -46.12
C ILE A 14 -14.46 69.40 -46.38
N LEU A 15 -15.15 69.02 -45.29
CA LEU A 15 -16.53 68.51 -45.10
C LEU A 15 -17.00 67.18 -45.71
N GLY A 16 -17.59 66.33 -44.84
CA GLY A 16 -18.76 65.52 -45.23
C GLY A 16 -19.04 64.24 -44.44
N GLY A 17 -19.64 64.37 -43.25
CA GLY A 17 -20.78 63.50 -42.87
C GLY A 17 -20.56 62.20 -42.07
N ALA A 18 -21.48 62.01 -41.11
CA ALA A 18 -21.95 60.76 -40.50
C ALA A 18 -21.11 60.13 -39.36
N TYR A 19 -21.47 60.56 -38.15
CA TYR A 19 -21.28 59.86 -36.88
C TYR A 19 -22.23 58.67 -36.78
N LEU A 20 -21.75 57.44 -36.59
CA LEU A 20 -22.47 56.34 -35.93
C LEU A 20 -21.51 55.27 -35.35
N LEU A 21 -21.27 55.41 -34.05
CA LEU A 21 -21.19 54.42 -32.95
C LEU A 21 -20.54 53.03 -33.15
N MET A 22 -19.42 52.87 -32.43
CA MET A 22 -19.09 51.79 -31.47
C MET A 22 -19.31 50.32 -31.86
N ASN A 23 -18.20 49.59 -32.06
CA ASN A 23 -17.87 48.50 -31.13
C ASN A 23 -16.34 48.35 -31.01
N SER A 24 -15.86 48.33 -29.77
CA SER A 24 -14.45 48.39 -29.40
C SER A 24 -13.79 47.02 -29.56
N ALA A 25 -12.91 46.87 -30.54
CA ALA A 25 -11.89 45.82 -30.54
C ALA A 25 -10.59 46.42 -29.98
N PRO A 26 -10.10 46.00 -28.79
CA PRO A 26 -8.80 46.46 -28.33
C PRO A 26 -7.67 45.75 -29.08
N LYS A 27 -6.59 46.51 -29.19
CA LYS A 27 -5.46 46.36 -30.09
C LYS A 27 -4.51 45.26 -29.63
N ASN A 28 -3.84 44.66 -30.62
CA ASN A 28 -2.62 43.88 -30.45
C ASN A 28 -1.55 44.73 -29.73
N VAL A 29 -1.07 44.25 -28.58
CA VAL A 29 0.20 44.64 -27.98
C VAL A 29 0.85 43.35 -27.50
N ASP A 30 1.99 43.05 -28.12
CA ASP A 30 2.89 41.95 -27.83
C ASP A 30 3.45 42.07 -26.42
N THR A 31 3.10 41.12 -25.53
CA THR A 31 3.81 40.87 -24.26
C THR A 31 3.41 39.49 -23.72
N GLY A 32 4.34 38.54 -23.66
CA GLY A 32 4.12 37.30 -22.90
C GLY A 32 4.98 36.14 -23.35
N SER A 33 6.17 36.04 -22.75
CA SER A 33 7.05 34.88 -22.81
C SER A 33 6.29 33.57 -22.56
N GLU A 34 6.50 32.61 -23.45
CA GLU A 34 6.09 31.23 -23.27
C GLU A 34 6.82 30.61 -22.07
N THR A 35 6.10 30.39 -20.98
CA THR A 35 6.43 29.35 -19.99
C THR A 35 5.18 28.53 -19.70
N GLY A 36 4.73 27.81 -20.72
CA GLY A 36 3.89 26.63 -20.52
C GLY A 36 4.80 25.50 -20.02
N GLN A 37 5.13 25.50 -18.73
CA GLN A 37 5.69 24.31 -18.09
C GLN A 37 4.55 23.31 -17.95
N GLN A 38 4.31 22.59 -19.06
CA GLN A 38 3.44 21.43 -19.09
C GLN A 38 4.14 20.37 -18.24
N ASP A 39 3.72 20.20 -16.99
CA ASP A 39 4.10 19.06 -16.16
C ASP A 39 3.69 17.79 -16.92
N LYS A 40 4.63 17.24 -17.68
CA LYS A 40 4.63 15.83 -18.04
C LYS A 40 4.80 15.08 -16.73
N THR A 41 3.69 14.88 -16.03
CA THR A 41 3.54 13.70 -15.18
C THR A 41 3.70 12.51 -16.09
N THR A 42 4.93 12.02 -16.22
CA THR A 42 5.18 10.77 -16.91
C THR A 42 4.37 9.71 -16.16
N ASN A 43 3.36 9.10 -16.83
CA ASN A 43 2.66 7.89 -16.36
C ASN A 43 3.60 6.68 -16.38
N ALA A 44 4.85 6.87 -15.97
CA ALA A 44 5.85 5.83 -15.93
C ALA A 44 5.45 4.86 -14.82
N GLU A 45 5.47 3.56 -15.13
CA GLU A 45 5.05 2.50 -14.23
C GLU A 45 6.21 1.54 -13.97
N GLY A 46 6.25 0.98 -12.77
CA GLY A 46 7.09 -0.15 -12.40
C GLY A 46 6.23 -1.37 -12.11
N ARG A 47 6.85 -2.55 -12.13
CA ARG A 47 6.21 -3.80 -11.68
C ARG A 47 6.36 -3.92 -10.17
N VAL A 48 5.31 -4.36 -9.48
CA VAL A 48 5.32 -4.62 -8.03
C VAL A 48 4.77 -6.01 -7.77
N VAL A 49 5.56 -6.83 -7.06
CA VAL A 49 5.17 -8.18 -6.67
C VAL A 49 5.01 -8.26 -5.16
N PHE A 50 3.81 -8.64 -4.72
CA PHE A 50 3.50 -8.91 -3.33
C PHE A 50 3.51 -10.42 -3.08
N SER A 51 4.09 -10.85 -1.96
CA SER A 51 4.15 -12.27 -1.59
C SER A 51 3.89 -12.48 -0.11
N VAL A 52 3.41 -13.67 0.21
CA VAL A 52 3.16 -14.14 1.58
C VAL A 52 4.07 -15.34 1.84
N THR A 53 4.67 -15.37 3.02
CA THR A 53 5.36 -16.54 3.56
C THR A 53 5.04 -16.65 5.05
N ASP A 54 5.59 -17.65 5.69
CA ASP A 54 5.53 -17.81 7.13
C ASP A 54 6.76 -18.58 7.60
N VAL A 55 7.43 -18.06 8.62
CA VAL A 55 8.41 -18.81 9.40
C VAL A 55 7.82 -19.08 10.78
N ALA A 56 7.18 -20.23 10.93
CA ALA A 56 6.59 -20.67 12.19
C ALA A 56 7.46 -21.70 12.91
N THR A 57 7.81 -21.38 14.14
CA THR A 57 8.39 -22.30 15.12
C THR A 57 7.31 -22.74 16.11
N ASP A 58 7.45 -23.91 16.73
CA ASP A 58 6.62 -24.34 17.88
C ASP A 58 5.11 -24.52 17.64
N MET A 59 4.68 -24.90 16.42
CA MET A 59 3.29 -25.25 16.10
C MET A 59 2.94 -26.73 16.32
N SER A 60 3.28 -27.27 17.48
CA SER A 60 3.22 -28.73 17.71
C SER A 60 1.79 -29.32 17.73
N THR A 61 0.77 -28.52 18.05
CA THR A 61 -0.64 -28.95 18.18
C THR A 61 -1.50 -28.59 16.97
N ILE A 62 -1.00 -27.72 16.09
CA ILE A 62 -1.71 -27.18 14.92
C ILE A 62 -1.15 -27.84 13.66
N SER A 63 -2.02 -28.23 12.74
CA SER A 63 -1.64 -28.78 11.43
C SER A 63 -1.77 -27.77 10.31
N GLU A 64 -2.75 -26.87 10.37
CA GLU A 64 -2.98 -25.85 9.34
C GLU A 64 -3.46 -24.52 9.95
N ILE A 65 -3.03 -23.43 9.31
CA ILE A 65 -3.58 -22.10 9.52
C ILE A 65 -3.88 -21.53 8.14
N ASN A 66 -5.15 -21.50 7.78
CA ASN A 66 -5.62 -21.05 6.47
C ASN A 66 -6.14 -19.61 6.60
N MET A 67 -5.41 -18.66 6.02
CA MET A 67 -5.75 -17.24 6.03
C MET A 67 -6.32 -16.82 4.66
N LYS A 68 -7.55 -16.31 4.65
CA LYS A 68 -8.19 -15.82 3.43
C LYS A 68 -8.03 -14.31 3.31
N VAL A 69 -7.26 -13.86 2.33
CA VAL A 69 -7.10 -12.44 1.97
C VAL A 69 -8.01 -12.13 0.79
N SER A 70 -8.85 -11.11 0.91
CA SER A 70 -9.83 -10.73 -0.13
C SER A 70 -9.43 -9.48 -0.91
N LYS A 71 -8.62 -8.62 -0.31
CA LYS A 71 -8.19 -7.36 -0.93
C LYS A 71 -6.79 -6.99 -0.50
N VAL A 72 -6.05 -6.42 -1.45
CA VAL A 72 -4.72 -5.82 -1.24
C VAL A 72 -4.78 -4.40 -1.78
N GLU A 73 -4.34 -3.45 -0.98
CA GLU A 73 -4.27 -2.04 -1.35
C GLU A 73 -2.94 -1.45 -0.90
N MET A 74 -2.43 -0.47 -1.63
CA MET A 74 -1.24 0.28 -1.25
C MET A 74 -1.56 1.77 -1.23
N HIS A 75 -0.93 2.50 -0.31
CA HIS A 75 -1.17 3.93 -0.10
C HIS A 75 0.05 4.74 -0.47
N SER A 76 -0.16 5.89 -1.11
CA SER A 76 0.82 6.94 -1.27
C SER A 76 0.19 8.29 -0.91
N GLU A 77 0.99 9.24 -0.43
CA GLU A 77 0.50 10.61 -0.20
C GLU A 77 -0.01 11.27 -1.48
N ALA A 78 0.53 10.89 -2.64
CA ALA A 78 0.18 11.47 -3.93
C ALA A 78 -1.12 10.93 -4.55
N SER A 79 -1.48 9.67 -4.30
CA SER A 79 -2.63 9.01 -4.94
C SER A 79 -3.59 8.33 -3.95
N SER A 80 -3.41 8.56 -2.64
CA SER A 80 -4.13 7.86 -1.58
C SER A 80 -4.08 6.33 -1.79
N TRP A 81 -5.15 5.61 -1.44
CA TRP A 81 -5.28 4.16 -1.58
C TRP A 81 -5.50 3.75 -3.03
N VAL A 82 -4.65 2.84 -3.51
CA VAL A 82 -4.76 2.17 -4.81
C VAL A 82 -5.02 0.69 -4.57
N THR A 83 -6.08 0.15 -5.19
CA THR A 83 -6.35 -1.29 -5.13
C THR A 83 -5.35 -2.04 -6.01
N VAL A 84 -4.65 -2.99 -5.40
CA VAL A 84 -3.66 -3.89 -6.03
C VAL A 84 -4.33 -5.19 -6.47
N SER A 85 -5.15 -5.77 -5.60
CA SER A 85 -5.92 -6.98 -5.90
C SER A 85 -7.24 -6.98 -5.15
N SER A 86 -8.27 -7.51 -5.79
CA SER A 86 -9.59 -7.79 -5.21
C SER A 86 -10.02 -9.25 -5.42
N THR A 87 -9.07 -10.11 -5.81
CA THR A 87 -9.33 -11.54 -6.00
C THR A 87 -9.03 -12.28 -4.71
N PRO A 88 -10.03 -12.91 -4.06
CA PRO A 88 -9.80 -13.62 -2.82
C PRO A 88 -8.93 -14.85 -3.00
N LYS A 89 -7.97 -15.05 -2.10
CA LYS A 89 -7.07 -16.20 -2.07
C LYS A 89 -6.81 -16.65 -0.63
N THR A 90 -6.67 -17.96 -0.44
CA THR A 90 -6.38 -18.57 0.86
C THR A 90 -4.94 -19.06 0.90
N TYR A 91 -4.22 -18.75 1.98
CA TYR A 91 -2.83 -19.12 2.21
C TYR A 91 -2.75 -20.04 3.42
N ASN A 92 -2.19 -21.23 3.25
CA ASN A 92 -1.88 -22.12 4.37
C ASN A 92 -0.48 -21.77 4.91
N LEU A 93 -0.43 -20.99 5.99
CA LEU A 93 0.81 -20.45 6.54
C LEU A 93 1.80 -21.56 6.94
N LEU A 94 1.31 -22.61 7.61
CA LEU A 94 2.19 -23.72 8.02
C LEU A 94 2.72 -24.53 6.83
N SER A 95 1.98 -24.59 5.74
CA SER A 95 2.42 -25.24 4.50
C SER A 95 3.46 -24.39 3.74
N LEU A 96 3.40 -23.05 3.85
CA LEU A 96 4.45 -22.16 3.35
C LEU A 96 5.74 -22.32 4.15
N ASN A 97 5.64 -22.35 5.48
CA ASN A 97 6.77 -22.63 6.37
C ASN A 97 7.43 -23.99 6.07
N ALA A 98 6.62 -25.05 5.97
CA ALA A 98 7.12 -26.41 5.74
C ALA A 98 7.87 -26.56 4.40
N ARG A 99 7.50 -25.78 3.39
CA ARG A 99 8.15 -25.78 2.07
C ARG A 99 9.21 -24.68 1.91
N SER A 100 9.31 -23.77 2.88
CA SER A 100 10.19 -22.59 2.83
C SER A 100 9.94 -21.74 1.57
N GLU A 101 8.66 -21.50 1.27
CA GLU A 101 8.25 -20.83 0.03
C GLU A 101 7.58 -19.48 0.29
N PHE A 102 7.75 -18.58 -0.68
CA PHE A 102 6.94 -17.37 -0.83
C PHE A 102 5.86 -17.66 -1.87
N GLU A 103 4.61 -17.39 -1.53
CA GLU A 103 3.48 -17.54 -2.43
C GLU A 103 2.96 -16.18 -2.89
N LEU A 104 2.61 -16.08 -4.18
CA LEU A 104 2.15 -14.86 -4.80
C LEU A 104 0.84 -14.36 -4.16
N LEU A 105 0.87 -13.11 -3.74
CA LEU A 105 -0.28 -12.35 -3.27
C LEU A 105 -0.86 -11.46 -4.37
N ALA A 106 0.00 -10.74 -5.10
CA ALA A 106 -0.37 -9.95 -6.26
C ALA A 106 0.85 -9.64 -7.14
N ASP A 107 0.63 -9.45 -8.44
CA ASP A 107 1.62 -9.00 -9.41
C ASP A 107 0.98 -7.91 -10.27
N VAL A 108 1.43 -6.67 -10.15
CA VAL A 108 0.78 -5.52 -10.77
C VAL A 108 1.79 -4.55 -11.38
N LYS A 109 1.32 -3.70 -12.30
CA LYS A 109 2.00 -2.46 -12.63
C LYS A 109 1.43 -1.31 -11.80
N ALA A 110 2.30 -0.45 -11.32
CA ALA A 110 1.96 0.69 -10.49
C ALA A 110 2.72 1.92 -10.95
N LYS A 111 2.14 3.11 -10.76
CA LYS A 111 2.83 4.37 -11.06
C LYS A 111 4.12 4.47 -10.26
N ALA A 112 5.17 4.97 -10.90
CA ALA A 112 6.43 5.25 -10.23
C ALA A 112 6.21 6.25 -9.10
N GLY A 113 6.82 5.99 -7.95
CA GLY A 113 6.62 6.77 -6.73
C GLY A 113 6.88 5.95 -5.47
N THR A 114 6.66 6.59 -4.33
CA THR A 114 6.80 5.96 -3.01
C THR A 114 5.44 5.69 -2.40
N TYR A 115 5.26 4.47 -1.90
CA TYR A 115 4.09 4.01 -1.17
C TYR A 115 4.49 3.75 0.28
N ASN A 116 3.73 4.30 1.23
CA ASN A 116 4.08 4.31 2.65
C ASN A 116 3.27 3.31 3.52
N GLN A 117 2.24 2.68 2.94
CA GLN A 117 1.43 1.71 3.65
C GLN A 117 0.84 0.66 2.68
N VAL A 118 0.70 -0.58 3.16
CA VAL A 118 -0.07 -1.63 2.50
C VAL A 118 -1.20 -2.07 3.42
N ARG A 119 -2.39 -2.29 2.87
CA ARG A 119 -3.54 -2.84 3.58
C ARG A 119 -3.90 -4.20 3.00
N LEU A 120 -4.01 -5.18 3.89
CA LEU A 120 -4.56 -6.48 3.59
C LEU A 120 -5.94 -6.59 4.25
N THR A 121 -6.98 -6.86 3.48
CA THR A 121 -8.29 -7.24 4.02
C THR A 121 -8.31 -8.75 4.18
N VAL A 122 -8.43 -9.20 5.43
CA VAL A 122 -8.47 -10.61 5.82
C VAL A 122 -9.91 -10.97 6.19
N ASP A 123 -10.53 -11.82 5.38
CA ASP A 123 -11.92 -12.24 5.58
C ASP A 123 -12.05 -13.20 6.76
N SER A 124 -11.15 -14.17 6.85
CA SER A 124 -11.19 -15.23 7.85
C SER A 124 -9.85 -15.91 8.04
N ILE A 125 -9.67 -16.50 9.22
CA ILE A 125 -8.57 -17.41 9.54
C ILE A 125 -9.17 -18.66 10.14
N SER A 126 -8.89 -19.82 9.55
CA SER A 126 -9.23 -21.11 10.14
C SER A 126 -7.98 -21.84 10.63
N VAL A 127 -8.11 -22.46 11.79
CA VAL A 127 -7.05 -23.17 12.50
C VAL A 127 -7.49 -24.63 12.61
N THR A 128 -6.72 -25.53 12.01
CA THR A 128 -6.94 -26.97 12.10
C THR A 128 -5.91 -27.57 13.04
N THR A 129 -6.39 -28.27 14.07
CA THR A 129 -5.55 -29.00 15.02
C THR A 129 -5.10 -30.33 14.42
N LYS A 130 -4.01 -30.91 14.93
CA LYS A 130 -3.56 -32.26 14.51
C LYS A 130 -4.58 -33.37 14.81
N GLY A 131 -5.53 -33.13 15.71
CA GLY A 131 -6.67 -34.02 15.96
C GLY A 131 -7.78 -33.92 14.90
N GLY A 132 -7.64 -33.05 13.90
CA GLY A 132 -8.59 -32.86 12.81
C GLY A 132 -9.72 -31.86 13.09
N ALA A 133 -9.79 -31.28 14.29
CA ALA A 133 -10.77 -30.25 14.60
C ALA A 133 -10.35 -28.90 14.00
N THR A 134 -11.26 -28.26 13.27
CA THR A 134 -11.07 -26.93 12.69
C THR A 134 -11.94 -25.90 13.42
N LYS A 135 -11.34 -24.78 13.81
CA LYS A 135 -12.03 -23.62 14.40
C LYS A 135 -11.67 -22.35 13.65
N THR A 136 -12.59 -21.39 13.60
CA THR A 136 -12.28 -20.04 13.10
C THR A 136 -11.59 -19.26 14.21
N ALA A 137 -10.44 -18.67 13.92
CA ALA A 137 -9.77 -17.77 14.85
C ALA A 137 -10.38 -16.38 14.78
N LYS A 138 -10.57 -15.75 15.94
CA LYS A 138 -11.03 -14.38 16.05
C LYS A 138 -9.89 -13.42 15.67
N LEU A 139 -10.17 -12.58 14.68
CA LEU A 139 -9.32 -11.44 14.32
C LEU A 139 -9.68 -10.22 15.17
N PRO A 140 -8.70 -9.49 15.74
CA PRO A 140 -8.95 -8.18 16.35
C PRO A 140 -9.51 -7.17 15.34
N SER A 141 -9.04 -7.22 14.09
CA SER A 141 -9.54 -6.45 12.96
C SER A 141 -9.47 -7.27 11.66
N GLY A 142 -10.47 -7.10 10.78
CA GLY A 142 -10.47 -7.68 9.43
C GLY A 142 -9.56 -6.94 8.43
N GLU A 143 -8.92 -5.85 8.85
CA GLU A 143 -7.91 -5.14 8.07
C GLU A 143 -6.58 -5.11 8.81
N LEU A 144 -5.49 -5.43 8.10
CA LEU A 144 -4.12 -5.27 8.56
C LEU A 144 -3.47 -4.13 7.77
N LYS A 145 -3.19 -3.00 8.44
CA LYS A 145 -2.53 -1.82 7.84
C LYS A 145 -1.06 -1.81 8.24
N ILE A 146 -0.20 -2.15 7.30
CA ILE A 146 1.24 -2.33 7.49
C ILE A 146 1.95 -1.10 6.95
N ASN A 147 2.66 -0.39 7.82
CA ASN A 147 3.54 0.69 7.39
C ASN A 147 4.78 0.08 6.73
N THR A 148 5.12 0.55 5.53
CA THR A 148 6.33 0.12 4.83
C THR A 148 6.77 1.19 3.85
N ASN A 149 8.07 1.30 3.58
CA ASN A 149 8.57 2.13 2.49
C ASN A 149 8.77 1.29 1.21
N LEU A 150 7.79 1.33 0.31
CA LEU A 150 7.86 0.69 -1.01
C LEU A 150 8.20 1.75 -2.07
N MET A 151 9.34 1.60 -2.73
CA MET A 151 9.74 2.43 -3.87
C MET A 151 9.41 1.71 -5.18
N VAL A 152 8.60 2.35 -6.03
CA VAL A 152 8.29 1.88 -7.39
C VAL A 152 9.07 2.74 -8.38
N VAL A 153 9.97 2.14 -9.13
CA VAL A 153 10.77 2.81 -10.16
C VAL A 153 10.30 2.37 -11.54
N ALA A 154 10.21 3.32 -12.47
CA ALA A 154 9.81 3.06 -13.84
C ALA A 154 10.67 1.95 -14.49
N ASP A 155 10.01 1.04 -15.20
CA ASP A 155 10.64 -0.07 -15.92
C ASP A 155 11.49 -1.03 -15.05
N GLN A 156 11.37 -0.93 -13.72
CA GLN A 156 12.00 -1.82 -12.75
C GLN A 156 10.96 -2.67 -12.03
N THR A 157 11.44 -3.68 -11.31
CA THR A 157 10.62 -4.51 -10.43
C THR A 157 10.92 -4.19 -8.97
N SER A 158 9.85 -4.02 -8.19
CA SER A 158 9.89 -3.93 -6.74
C SER A 158 9.15 -5.12 -6.13
N SER A 159 9.51 -5.50 -4.91
CA SER A 159 8.84 -6.58 -4.19
C SER A 159 8.47 -6.16 -2.78
N VAL A 160 7.37 -6.71 -2.27
CA VAL A 160 7.02 -6.68 -0.84
C VAL A 160 6.70 -8.10 -0.40
N SER A 161 7.38 -8.58 0.64
CA SER A 161 7.12 -9.88 1.25
C SER A 161 6.60 -9.73 2.68
N PHE A 162 5.53 -10.47 2.99
CA PHE A 162 4.91 -10.54 4.31
C PHE A 162 5.14 -11.93 4.93
N ASP A 163 5.93 -11.99 5.99
CA ASP A 163 6.13 -13.18 6.82
C ASP A 163 5.25 -13.06 8.07
N PHE A 164 4.20 -13.89 8.16
CA PHE A 164 3.12 -13.76 9.16
C PHE A 164 3.43 -14.35 10.55
N LEU A 165 4.66 -14.82 10.78
CA LEU A 165 5.19 -15.33 12.05
C LEU A 165 4.09 -16.01 12.89
N ALA A 166 3.44 -17.03 12.34
CA ALA A 166 2.18 -17.53 12.86
C ALA A 166 2.26 -17.95 14.34
N SER A 167 3.44 -18.37 14.81
CA SER A 167 3.72 -18.76 16.20
C SER A 167 3.63 -17.62 17.20
N LYS A 168 3.83 -16.39 16.73
CA LYS A 168 3.63 -15.16 17.49
C LYS A 168 2.23 -14.57 17.31
N SER A 169 1.55 -14.95 16.24
CA SER A 169 0.24 -14.41 15.86
C SER A 169 -0.93 -15.18 16.46
N LEU A 170 -0.78 -16.50 16.66
CA LEU A 170 -1.85 -17.37 17.14
C LEU A 170 -1.83 -17.51 18.67
N HIS A 171 -2.95 -17.19 19.30
CA HIS A 171 -3.17 -17.32 20.75
C HIS A 171 -4.37 -18.20 21.03
N MET A 172 -4.26 -19.09 22.02
CA MET A 172 -5.38 -19.89 22.51
C MET A 172 -5.91 -19.27 23.81
N THR A 173 -7.23 -19.06 23.90
CA THR A 173 -7.90 -18.55 25.10
C THR A 173 -8.00 -19.65 26.16
N GLY A 174 -8.30 -19.26 27.41
CA GLY A 174 -8.60 -20.22 28.48
C GLY A 174 -9.81 -21.14 28.19
N SER A 175 -10.73 -20.70 27.31
CA SER A 175 -11.89 -21.46 26.85
C SER A 175 -11.58 -22.38 25.65
N GLY A 176 -10.35 -22.38 25.13
CA GLY A 176 -9.95 -23.19 23.97
C GLY A 176 -10.41 -22.63 22.62
N GLU A 177 -10.78 -21.35 22.58
CA GLU A 177 -10.98 -20.60 21.33
C GLU A 177 -9.65 -20.00 20.85
N TYR A 178 -9.59 -19.60 19.59
CA TYR A 178 -8.38 -19.00 19.01
C TYR A 178 -8.58 -17.53 18.73
N VAL A 179 -7.56 -16.73 19.05
CA VAL A 179 -7.37 -15.36 18.59
C VAL A 179 -6.16 -15.34 17.68
N PHE A 180 -6.30 -14.75 16.49
CA PHE A 180 -5.17 -14.53 15.60
C PHE A 180 -4.92 -13.02 15.51
N ALA A 181 -3.88 -12.55 16.19
CA ALA A 181 -3.42 -11.17 16.19
C ALA A 181 -2.14 -11.10 15.35
N PRO A 182 -2.21 -10.77 14.04
CA PRO A 182 -1.07 -10.92 13.15
C PRO A 182 0.16 -10.15 13.62
N VAL A 183 1.29 -10.84 13.70
CA VAL A 183 2.64 -10.28 13.77
C VAL A 183 3.30 -10.54 12.43
N VAL A 184 3.63 -9.49 11.70
CA VAL A 184 4.12 -9.59 10.33
C VAL A 184 5.49 -8.94 10.22
N LYS A 185 6.49 -9.72 9.81
CA LYS A 185 7.74 -9.18 9.30
C LYS A 185 7.54 -8.80 7.84
N THR A 186 7.81 -7.54 7.52
CA THR A 186 7.66 -6.96 6.19
C THR A 186 9.02 -6.56 5.67
N GLU A 187 9.30 -6.92 4.43
CA GLU A 187 10.49 -6.49 3.71
C GLU A 187 10.09 -5.97 2.33
N SER A 188 10.57 -4.78 1.97
CA SER A 188 10.39 -4.19 0.65
C SER A 188 11.74 -4.07 -0.07
N ARG A 189 11.73 -4.31 -1.38
CA ARG A 189 12.89 -4.10 -2.25
C ARG A 189 12.53 -3.32 -3.49
N SER A 190 13.45 -2.48 -3.95
CA SER A 190 13.45 -1.90 -5.30
C SER A 190 14.54 -2.54 -6.16
N ASN A 191 14.35 -2.49 -7.48
CA ASN A 191 15.25 -3.09 -8.46
C ASN A 191 15.54 -4.58 -8.19
N ALA A 192 14.53 -5.31 -7.73
CA ALA A 192 14.63 -6.72 -7.38
C ALA A 192 14.46 -7.63 -8.60
N ASP A 193 15.18 -8.75 -8.61
CA ASP A 193 15.01 -9.83 -9.57
C ASP A 193 13.90 -10.75 -9.05
N VAL A 194 12.68 -10.62 -9.61
CA VAL A 194 11.51 -11.39 -9.14
C VAL A 194 10.97 -12.31 -10.23
N THR A 195 11.03 -13.61 -9.96
CA THR A 195 10.38 -14.65 -10.78
C THR A 195 9.12 -15.13 -10.09
N VAL A 196 8.02 -15.23 -10.85
CA VAL A 196 6.76 -15.82 -10.40
C VAL A 196 6.54 -17.10 -11.21
N GLY A 197 6.61 -18.25 -10.53
CA GLY A 197 6.40 -19.56 -11.13
C GLY A 197 4.93 -19.83 -11.46
N THR A 198 4.69 -20.82 -12.33
CA THR A 198 3.33 -21.25 -12.71
C THR A 198 2.50 -21.80 -11.54
N ASN A 199 3.18 -22.23 -10.48
CA ASN A 199 2.61 -22.68 -9.20
C ASN A 199 2.41 -21.54 -8.20
N SER A 200 2.50 -20.28 -8.64
CA SER A 200 2.44 -19.08 -7.78
C SER A 200 3.60 -18.94 -6.78
N VAL A 201 4.68 -19.73 -6.90
CA VAL A 201 5.87 -19.55 -6.07
C VAL A 201 6.64 -18.33 -6.55
N VAL A 202 7.00 -17.46 -5.62
CA VAL A 202 7.77 -16.25 -5.88
C VAL A 202 9.21 -16.48 -5.44
N THR A 203 10.17 -16.18 -6.31
CA THR A 203 11.59 -16.12 -5.96
C THR A 203 12.04 -14.67 -6.09
N ILE A 204 12.64 -14.15 -5.03
CA ILE A 204 13.13 -12.76 -4.95
C ILE A 204 14.64 -12.82 -4.75
N GLY A 205 15.39 -12.16 -5.63
CA GLY A 205 16.83 -11.97 -5.53
C GLY A 205 17.23 -10.54 -5.87
N GLY A 206 18.50 -10.21 -5.68
CA GLY A 206 19.04 -8.91 -6.05
C GLY A 206 18.35 -7.72 -5.38
N GLY A 207 18.48 -6.56 -6.01
CA GLY A 207 17.85 -5.30 -5.59
C GLY A 207 18.40 -4.69 -4.30
N LYS A 208 17.77 -3.58 -3.90
CA LYS A 208 18.05 -2.84 -2.68
C LYS A 208 16.90 -3.05 -1.70
N VAL A 209 17.21 -3.43 -0.46
CA VAL A 209 16.23 -3.41 0.63
C VAL A 209 15.92 -1.95 0.97
N ASP A 210 14.67 -1.56 0.79
CA ASP A 210 14.20 -0.20 1.06
C ASP A 210 13.59 -0.06 2.45
N ASP A 211 13.05 -1.14 2.99
CA ASP A 211 12.51 -1.23 4.33
C ASP A 211 12.51 -2.67 4.82
N GLU A 212 12.73 -2.84 6.13
CA GLU A 212 12.55 -4.09 6.84
C GLU A 212 12.03 -3.76 8.24
N ASN A 213 10.81 -4.20 8.55
CA ASN A 213 10.20 -3.94 9.84
C ASN A 213 9.35 -5.13 10.31
N THR A 214 9.07 -5.18 11.61
CA THR A 214 8.10 -6.11 12.17
C THR A 214 6.98 -5.29 12.78
N SER A 215 5.74 -5.65 12.49
CA SER A 215 4.55 -4.97 13.01
C SER A 215 3.56 -5.99 13.56
N GLY A 216 2.92 -5.69 14.69
CA GLY A 216 1.92 -6.56 15.30
C GLY A 216 0.59 -5.86 15.52
N MET A 217 -0.49 -6.63 15.45
CA MET A 217 -1.84 -6.18 15.75
C MET A 217 -2.14 -6.30 17.24
N ASP A 218 -2.69 -5.23 17.83
CA ASP A 218 -3.20 -5.23 19.20
C ASP A 218 -4.66 -5.71 19.25
N ILE A 219 -5.19 -5.97 20.45
CA ILE A 219 -6.55 -6.48 20.68
C ILE A 219 -7.67 -5.55 20.18
N ASP A 220 -7.35 -4.27 19.97
CA ASP A 220 -8.26 -3.28 19.40
C ASP A 220 -8.21 -3.21 17.86
N GLY A 221 -7.35 -4.02 17.23
CA GLY A 221 -7.16 -4.04 15.78
C GLY A 221 -6.14 -3.05 15.24
N SER A 222 -5.56 -2.19 16.09
CA SER A 222 -4.49 -1.28 15.67
C SER A 222 -3.19 -2.04 15.40
N VAL A 223 -2.46 -1.63 14.37
CA VAL A 223 -1.15 -2.23 14.01
C VAL A 223 -0.04 -1.30 14.47
N LYS A 224 0.92 -1.86 15.20
CA LYS A 224 2.04 -1.14 15.82
C LYS A 224 3.36 -1.76 15.42
N ILE A 225 4.35 -0.93 15.10
CA ILE A 225 5.72 -1.39 14.81
C ILE A 225 6.32 -1.97 16.10
N ASN A 226 7.05 -3.09 15.97
CA ASN A 226 7.72 -3.82 17.04
C ASN A 226 6.82 -4.24 18.20
N PHE A 227 5.54 -4.49 17.89
CA PHE A 227 4.56 -4.97 18.85
C PHE A 227 4.24 -6.44 18.61
N GLU A 228 3.95 -7.18 19.68
CA GLU A 228 3.37 -8.51 19.67
C GLU A 228 2.61 -8.70 20.99
N ILE A 229 1.46 -9.38 20.97
CA ILE A 229 0.83 -9.85 22.20
C ILE A 229 1.71 -10.96 22.75
N LYS A 230 2.07 -10.90 24.05
CA LYS A 230 2.99 -11.89 24.61
C LYS A 230 2.30 -13.24 24.75
N ALA A 231 3.02 -14.33 24.44
CA ALA A 231 2.46 -15.69 24.48
C ALA A 231 1.92 -16.11 25.87
N ASN A 232 2.47 -15.53 26.95
CA ASN A 232 2.00 -15.77 28.32
C ASN A 232 0.78 -14.91 28.72
N GLN A 233 0.37 -13.99 27.85
CA GLN A 233 -0.75 -13.10 28.10
C GLN A 233 -2.05 -13.86 27.83
N LYS A 234 -2.91 -13.93 28.84
CA LYS A 234 -4.18 -14.63 28.74
C LYS A 234 -5.18 -13.76 28.00
N LEU A 235 -5.84 -14.34 27.00
CA LEU A 235 -6.88 -13.68 26.22
C LEU A 235 -8.23 -14.34 26.49
N ASN A 236 -9.27 -13.51 26.48
CA ASN A 236 -10.66 -13.95 26.47
C ASN A 236 -11.42 -13.28 25.32
N ILE A 237 -12.41 -13.98 24.79
CA ILE A 237 -13.37 -13.44 23.82
C ILE A 237 -14.70 -13.31 24.56
N GLU A 238 -15.19 -12.07 24.70
CA GLU A 238 -16.45 -11.80 25.37
C GLU A 238 -17.66 -12.20 24.51
N SER A 239 -18.84 -12.28 25.10
CA SER A 239 -20.11 -12.48 24.37
C SER A 239 -20.41 -11.40 23.34
N THR A 240 -19.75 -10.24 23.44
CA THR A 240 -19.81 -9.14 22.47
C THR A 240 -18.80 -9.27 21.32
N ASP A 241 -18.09 -10.40 21.24
CA ASP A 241 -17.06 -10.69 20.24
C ASP A 241 -15.85 -9.72 20.32
N LYS A 242 -15.64 -9.13 21.50
CA LYS A 242 -14.47 -8.32 21.84
C LYS A 242 -13.40 -9.15 22.51
N ILE A 243 -12.14 -8.89 22.16
CA ILE A 243 -10.97 -9.51 22.78
C ILE A 243 -10.58 -8.70 24.01
N LYS A 244 -10.29 -9.38 25.13
CA LYS A 244 -9.73 -8.77 26.34
C LYS A 244 -8.53 -9.54 26.85
N LEU A 245 -7.66 -8.81 27.54
CA LEU A 245 -6.59 -9.37 28.34
C LEU A 245 -7.16 -9.81 29.68
N GLU A 246 -6.97 -11.07 30.06
CA GLU A 246 -7.30 -11.53 31.41
C GLU A 246 -6.21 -11.10 32.39
N GLY A 247 -6.62 -10.59 33.57
CA GLY A 247 -5.71 -10.28 34.66
C GLY A 247 -5.25 -8.81 34.77
N LEU A 248 -5.75 -7.90 33.94
CA LEU A 248 -5.71 -6.47 34.26
C LEU A 248 -6.87 -6.14 35.20
N ILE A 249 -6.63 -6.32 36.50
CA ILE A 249 -7.41 -5.64 37.53
C ILE A 249 -6.96 -4.17 37.44
N TYR A 250 -7.80 -3.30 36.88
CA TYR A 250 -7.60 -1.85 37.00
C TYR A 250 -7.78 -1.42 38.47
#